data_AF-A0A562JDT7-F1
#
_entry.id   AF-A0A562JDT7-F1
#
_cell.length_a   1.000
_cell.length_b   1.000
_cell.length_c   1.000
_cell.angle_alpha   90.00
_cell.angle_beta   90.00
_cell.angle_gamma   90.00
#
_symmetry.space_group_name_H-M   'P 1'
#
loop_
_entity.id
_entity.type
_entity.pdbx_description
1 polymer ?
#
loop_
_entity_poly.entity_id
_entity_poly.type
_entity_poly.pdbx_seq_one_letter_code
_entity_poly.pdbx_strand_id
1 'polypeptide(L)'
;MSNSFISADNTWVLWAFLTGWAALSIYLEQKYDWAAKISGAIIALIGAMALSNLKVIPVDSPVYDTVWGYVVPLAIPMLLLQCNIKKIWKESGRMLLIFLIGSVGTVAGAILGFLLLGKHIPHLAEIAGMMTGSYIGGGVNFVAVSSAFSVPGELVSATVVADNLLMALYFLALITIPTVNFFRKHFKHPYVDKVESLGKTEDGTSAAAYWKGKEISLKDIAFAVATGFIVVAVSKAIAGFLGSVIPTGNFAMSMLNILLSNQYLIITTITMLLLHFSLISSEI
;
A
#
# COMPACT_ATOMS: atom_id res chain seq x y z
N MET A 1 0.93 -6.92 27.25
CA MET A 1 2.16 -6.16 26.98
C MET A 1 3.19 -7.12 26.41
N SER A 2 3.40 -7.10 25.09
CA SER A 2 4.42 -7.93 24.46
C SER A 2 5.79 -7.32 24.75
N ASN A 3 6.60 -7.98 25.58
CA ASN A 3 7.98 -7.56 25.86
C ASN A 3 8.84 -7.78 24.59
N SER A 4 8.89 -6.77 23.72
CA SER A 4 9.93 -6.64 22.70
C SER A 4 11.18 -5.98 23.29
N PHE A 5 12.34 -6.23 22.70
CA PHE A 5 13.62 -5.66 23.11
C PHE A 5 13.57 -4.11 23.06
N ILE A 6 12.99 -3.55 22.00
CA ILE A 6 12.65 -2.14 21.92
C ILE A 6 11.22 -1.94 22.44
N SER A 7 11.05 -1.04 23.41
CA SER A 7 9.71 -0.70 23.94
C SER A 7 8.85 0.03 22.90
N ALA A 8 7.54 -0.25 22.91
CA ALA A 8 6.53 0.43 22.08
C ALA A 8 6.50 1.96 22.28
N ASP A 9 6.86 2.41 23.48
CA ASP A 9 6.88 3.83 23.84
C ASP A 9 8.20 4.53 23.47
N ASN A 10 9.20 3.79 22.96
CA ASN A 10 10.49 4.36 22.59
C ASN A 10 10.45 4.99 21.19
N THR A 11 9.78 6.14 21.11
CA THR A 11 9.50 6.87 19.87
C THR A 11 10.74 7.10 19.00
N TRP A 12 11.85 7.57 19.59
CA TRP A 12 13.07 7.91 18.83
C TRP A 12 13.76 6.68 18.23
N VAL A 13 13.85 5.59 18.99
CA VAL A 13 14.47 4.35 18.49
C VAL A 13 13.62 3.75 17.38
N LEU A 14 12.29 3.79 17.50
CA LEU A 14 11.40 3.28 16.46
C LEU A 14 11.46 4.13 15.18
N TRP A 15 11.52 5.46 15.27
CA TRP A 15 11.74 6.32 14.10
C TRP A 15 13.10 6.08 13.44
N ALA A 16 14.17 5.95 14.24
CA ALA A 16 15.50 5.61 13.74
C ALA A 16 15.51 4.24 13.06
N PHE A 17 14.81 3.25 13.63
CA PHE A 17 14.63 1.95 13.01
C PHE A 17 13.88 2.06 11.68
N LEU A 18 12.70 2.70 11.64
CA LEU A 18 11.88 2.80 10.42
C LEU A 18 12.64 3.50 9.28
N THR A 19 13.22 4.66 9.56
CA THR A 19 13.94 5.46 8.56
C THR A 19 15.26 4.82 8.17
N GLY A 20 16.01 4.29 9.14
CA GLY A 20 17.28 3.61 8.91
C GLY A 20 17.13 2.30 8.16
N TRP A 21 16.12 1.49 8.50
CA TRP A 21 15.85 0.22 7.82
C TRP A 21 15.35 0.44 6.39
N ALA A 22 14.50 1.45 6.16
CA ALA A 22 14.11 1.85 4.80
C ALA A 22 15.32 2.29 3.97
N ALA A 23 16.19 3.14 4.51
CA ALA A 23 17.40 3.60 3.84
C ALA A 23 18.36 2.44 3.54
N LEU A 24 18.59 1.55 4.52
CA LEU A 24 19.42 0.36 4.33
C LEU A 24 18.85 -0.55 3.24
N SER A 25 17.53 -0.75 3.20
CA SER A 25 16.90 -1.61 2.20
C SER A 25 17.04 -1.06 0.78
N ILE A 26 16.91 0.26 0.60
CA ILE A 26 17.15 0.94 -0.69
C ILE A 26 18.64 0.84 -1.07
N TYR A 27 19.55 1.04 -0.12
CA TYR A 27 20.98 0.88 -0.36
C TYR A 27 21.34 -0.55 -0.81
N LEU A 28 20.76 -1.56 -0.15
CA LEU A 28 20.94 -2.96 -0.55
C LEU A 28 20.43 -3.21 -1.97
N GLU A 29 19.24 -2.70 -2.32
CA GLU A 29 18.66 -2.80 -3.66
C GLU A 29 19.58 -2.21 -4.75
N GLN A 30 20.19 -1.05 -4.48
CA GLN A 30 21.06 -0.38 -5.42
C GLN A 30 22.45 -1.01 -5.52
N LYS A 31 22.91 -1.71 -4.48
CA LYS A 31 24.26 -2.28 -4.41
C LYS A 31 24.37 -3.77 -4.76
N TYR A 32 23.38 -4.60 -4.42
CA TYR A 32 23.46 -6.05 -4.59
C TYR A 32 22.44 -6.58 -5.58
N ASP A 33 22.88 -7.40 -6.54
CA ASP A 33 22.01 -7.95 -7.60
C ASP A 33 20.84 -8.80 -7.08
N TRP A 34 21.06 -9.55 -5.99
CA TRP A 34 19.99 -10.35 -5.39
C TRP A 34 18.91 -9.45 -4.76
N ALA A 35 19.33 -8.32 -4.18
CA ALA A 35 18.43 -7.36 -3.56
C ALA A 35 17.65 -6.56 -4.62
N ALA A 36 18.30 -6.20 -5.73
CA ALA A 36 17.65 -5.57 -6.88
C ALA A 36 16.51 -6.42 -7.47
N LYS A 37 16.62 -7.75 -7.44
CA LYS A 37 15.57 -8.67 -7.89
C LYS A 37 14.34 -8.69 -6.98
N ILE A 38 14.52 -8.38 -5.69
CA ILE A 38 13.47 -8.43 -4.67
C ILE A 38 12.90 -7.02 -4.41
N SER A 39 13.61 -5.94 -4.73
CA SER A 39 13.31 -4.54 -4.37
C SER A 39 13.46 -4.22 -2.88
N GLY A 40 13.93 -3.00 -2.58
CA GLY A 40 14.19 -2.52 -1.23
C GLY A 40 12.92 -2.43 -0.38
N ALA A 41 11.76 -2.13 -0.97
CA ALA A 41 10.50 -2.10 -0.22
C ALA A 41 10.15 -3.48 0.39
N ILE A 42 10.46 -4.56 -0.32
CA ILE A 42 10.20 -5.92 0.16
C ILE A 42 11.24 -6.37 1.16
N ILE A 43 12.52 -6.00 0.96
CA ILE A 43 13.57 -6.23 1.96
C ILE A 43 13.18 -5.53 3.28
N ALA A 44 12.65 -4.30 3.18
CA ALA A 44 12.16 -3.57 4.33
C ALA A 44 11.04 -4.34 5.05
N LEU A 45 10.05 -4.83 4.30
CA LEU A 45 8.92 -5.61 4.81
C LEU A 45 9.35 -6.91 5.49
N ILE A 46 10.14 -7.76 4.80
CA ILE A 46 10.58 -9.06 5.33
C ILE A 46 11.45 -8.85 6.58
N GLY A 47 12.35 -7.85 6.55
CA GLY A 47 13.18 -7.52 7.69
C GLY A 47 12.38 -7.05 8.91
N ALA A 48 11.45 -6.13 8.72
CA ALA A 48 10.58 -5.65 9.79
C ALA A 48 9.72 -6.80 10.36
N MET A 49 9.18 -7.66 9.50
CA MET A 49 8.42 -8.83 9.90
C MET A 49 9.26 -9.82 10.71
N ALA A 50 10.48 -10.14 10.25
CA ALA A 50 11.38 -11.03 10.97
C ALA A 50 11.75 -10.44 12.35
N LEU A 51 12.11 -9.16 12.40
CA LEU A 51 12.46 -8.48 13.64
C LEU A 51 11.28 -8.36 14.61
N SER A 52 10.05 -8.20 14.11
CA SER A 52 8.85 -8.18 14.92
C SER A 52 8.54 -9.56 15.50
N ASN A 53 8.66 -10.63 14.71
CA ASN A 53 8.47 -12.01 15.17
C ASN A 53 9.56 -12.47 16.16
N LEU A 54 10.80 -12.00 15.98
CA LEU A 54 11.90 -12.20 16.92
C LEU A 54 11.78 -11.31 18.17
N LYS A 55 10.71 -10.51 18.27
CA LYS A 55 10.45 -9.57 19.37
C LYS A 55 11.58 -8.54 19.56
N VAL A 56 12.27 -8.17 18.49
CA VAL A 56 13.26 -7.08 18.51
C VAL A 56 12.54 -5.73 18.50
N ILE A 57 11.58 -5.58 17.59
CA ILE A 57 10.70 -4.42 17.49
C ILE A 57 9.28 -4.80 17.94
N PRO A 58 8.50 -3.84 18.48
CA PRO A 58 7.12 -4.09 18.87
C PRO A 58 6.23 -4.28 17.63
N VAL A 59 5.12 -5.01 17.79
CA VAL A 59 4.06 -5.17 16.78
C VAL A 59 3.12 -3.97 16.71
N ASP A 60 3.09 -3.16 17.77
CA ASP A 60 2.20 -2.02 17.93
C ASP A 60 2.94 -0.87 18.62
N SER A 61 2.70 0.37 18.17
CA SER A 61 3.33 1.57 18.71
C SER A 61 2.65 2.84 18.16
N PRO A 62 2.55 3.92 18.96
CA PRO A 62 2.10 5.24 18.50
C PRO A 62 2.91 5.81 17.31
N VAL A 63 4.16 5.37 17.15
CA VAL A 63 4.98 5.74 15.98
C VAL A 63 4.38 5.20 14.69
N TYR A 64 3.91 3.95 14.71
CA TYR A 64 3.29 3.31 13.55
C TYR A 64 1.95 3.99 13.21
N ASP A 65 1.17 4.36 14.21
CA ASP A 65 -0.05 5.15 14.03
C ASP A 65 0.24 6.51 13.40
N THR A 66 1.35 7.15 13.80
CA THR A 66 1.79 8.43 13.20
C THR A 66 2.17 8.26 11.73
N VAL A 67 2.84 7.16 11.37
CA VAL A 67 3.14 6.83 9.97
C VAL A 67 1.85 6.69 9.16
N TRP A 68 0.87 5.95 9.68
CA TRP A 68 -0.43 5.77 9.03
C TRP A 68 -1.25 7.07 8.94
N GLY A 69 -1.23 7.89 9.99
CA GLY A 69 -2.04 9.10 10.09
C GLY A 69 -1.51 10.28 9.28
N TYR A 70 -0.19 10.33 9.05
CA TYR A 70 0.47 11.47 8.41
C TYR A 70 1.35 11.08 7.22
N VAL A 71 2.31 10.17 7.41
CA VAL A 71 3.32 9.85 6.37
C VAL A 71 2.66 9.21 5.14
N VAL A 72 1.77 8.24 5.33
CA VAL A 72 1.07 7.55 4.24
C VAL A 72 0.20 8.52 3.44
N PRO A 73 -0.71 9.31 4.04
CA PRO A 73 -1.48 10.32 3.32
C PRO A 73 -0.62 11.32 2.54
N LEU A 74 0.53 11.73 3.08
CA LEU A 74 1.45 12.67 2.42
C LEU A 74 2.19 12.04 1.24
N ALA A 75 2.52 10.74 1.30
CA ALA A 75 3.18 10.04 0.21
C ALA A 75 2.33 9.99 -1.06
N ILE A 76 1.00 9.87 -0.93
CA ILE A 76 0.07 9.79 -2.05
C ILE A 76 0.20 10.99 -3.01
N PRO A 77 0.01 12.25 -2.58
CA PRO A 77 0.14 13.39 -3.48
C PRO A 77 1.56 13.51 -4.03
N MET A 78 2.59 13.30 -3.22
CA MET A 78 3.98 13.40 -3.66
C MET A 78 4.35 12.39 -4.76
N LEU A 79 3.79 11.18 -4.70
CA LEU A 79 3.97 10.16 -5.75
C LEU A 79 3.13 10.46 -7.00
N LEU A 80 1.88 10.90 -6.80
CA LEU A 80 0.99 11.24 -7.90
C LEU A 80 1.50 12.45 -8.69
N LEU A 81 2.16 13.42 -8.05
CA LEU A 81 2.73 14.59 -8.71
C LEU A 81 3.76 14.24 -9.79
N GLN A 82 4.36 13.05 -9.74
CA GLN A 82 5.31 12.57 -10.74
C GLN A 82 4.64 11.78 -11.87
N CYS A 83 3.34 11.51 -11.76
CA CYS A 83 2.63 10.62 -12.66
C CYS A 83 2.15 11.35 -13.93
N ASN A 84 2.19 10.64 -15.06
CA ASN A 84 1.68 11.16 -16.33
C ASN A 84 0.17 10.93 -16.45
N ILE A 85 -0.64 11.99 -16.31
CA ILE A 85 -2.10 11.89 -16.35
C ILE A 85 -2.61 11.34 -17.69
N LYS A 86 -2.04 11.76 -18.83
CA LYS A 86 -2.46 11.29 -20.15
C LYS A 86 -2.27 9.77 -20.27
N LYS A 87 -1.15 9.26 -19.73
CA LYS A 87 -0.88 7.82 -19.67
C LYS A 87 -1.83 7.10 -18.71
N ILE A 88 -2.04 7.64 -17.50
CA ILE A 88 -3.00 7.09 -16.54
C ILE A 88 -4.36 6.96 -17.20
N TRP A 89 -4.90 8.02 -17.80
CA TRP A 89 -6.22 7.99 -18.44
C TRP A 89 -6.34 6.89 -19.51
N LYS A 90 -5.29 6.73 -20.32
CA LYS A 90 -5.25 5.69 -21.38
C LYS A 90 -5.15 4.27 -20.82
N GLU A 91 -4.44 4.07 -19.72
CA GLU A 91 -4.16 2.73 -19.15
C GLU A 91 -5.17 2.32 -18.05
N SER A 92 -5.84 3.28 -17.40
CA SER A 92 -6.76 3.05 -16.28
C SER A 92 -7.90 2.09 -16.62
N GLY A 93 -8.49 2.17 -17.82
CA GLY A 93 -9.58 1.28 -18.22
C GLY A 93 -9.15 -0.20 -18.24
N ARG A 94 -7.95 -0.48 -18.76
CA ARG A 94 -7.39 -1.84 -18.75
C ARG A 94 -7.04 -2.29 -17.33
N MET A 95 -6.45 -1.41 -16.52
CA MET A 95 -6.11 -1.71 -15.13
C MET A 95 -7.34 -1.99 -14.28
N LEU A 96 -8.43 -1.26 -14.50
CA LEU A 96 -9.72 -1.48 -13.83
C LEU A 96 -10.30 -2.86 -14.16
N LEU A 97 -10.27 -3.27 -15.43
CA LEU A 97 -10.72 -4.62 -15.82
C LEU A 97 -9.89 -5.71 -15.14
N ILE A 98 -8.56 -5.56 -15.09
CA ILE A 98 -7.67 -6.51 -14.40
C ILE A 98 -7.99 -6.54 -12.90
N PHE A 99 -8.23 -5.39 -12.28
CA PHE A 99 -8.66 -5.31 -10.88
C PHE A 99 -10.00 -6.02 -10.64
N LEU A 100 -10.99 -5.86 -11.52
CA LEU A 100 -12.28 -6.53 -11.40
C LEU A 100 -12.13 -8.06 -11.53
N ILE A 101 -11.31 -8.53 -12.47
CA ILE A 101 -10.98 -9.96 -12.61
C ILE A 101 -10.31 -10.46 -11.32
N GLY A 102 -9.33 -9.73 -10.79
CA GLY A 102 -8.68 -10.03 -9.52
C GLY A 102 -9.67 -10.09 -8.36
N SER A 103 -10.60 -9.14 -8.30
CA SER A 103 -11.66 -9.08 -7.28
C SER A 103 -12.59 -10.30 -7.34
N VAL A 104 -12.98 -10.73 -8.55
CA VAL A 104 -13.73 -11.99 -8.74
C VAL A 104 -12.91 -13.19 -8.28
N GLY A 105 -11.61 -13.21 -8.56
CA GLY A 105 -10.68 -14.22 -8.06
C GLY A 105 -10.64 -14.27 -6.52
N THR A 106 -10.57 -13.12 -5.85
CA THR A 106 -10.62 -13.02 -4.39
C THR A 106 -11.93 -13.57 -3.83
N VAL A 107 -13.07 -13.17 -4.41
CA VAL A 107 -14.40 -13.68 -4.00
C VAL A 107 -14.49 -15.19 -4.21
N ALA A 108 -14.05 -15.70 -5.36
CA ALA A 108 -14.06 -17.13 -5.65
C ALA A 108 -13.17 -17.91 -4.67
N GLY A 109 -11.97 -17.41 -4.36
CA GLY A 109 -11.07 -18.00 -3.37
C GLY A 109 -11.69 -18.05 -1.97
N ALA A 110 -12.35 -16.97 -1.54
CA ALA A 110 -13.05 -16.91 -0.25
C ALA A 110 -14.21 -17.91 -0.18
N ILE A 111 -15.01 -18.02 -1.25
CA ILE A 111 -16.09 -19.01 -1.36
C ILE A 111 -15.52 -20.44 -1.30
N LEU A 112 -14.46 -20.73 -2.05
CA LEU A 112 -13.82 -22.04 -2.03
C LEU A 112 -13.28 -22.38 -0.64
N GLY A 113 -12.61 -21.45 0.03
CA GLY A 113 -12.13 -21.63 1.41
C GLY A 113 -13.28 -21.92 2.38
N PHE A 114 -14.39 -21.19 2.26
CA PHE A 114 -15.59 -21.43 3.06
C PHE A 114 -16.21 -22.80 2.77
N LEU A 115 -16.33 -23.22 1.51
CA LEU A 115 -16.90 -24.52 1.16
C LEU A 115 -16.06 -25.69 1.69
N LEU A 116 -14.73 -25.55 1.70
CA LEU A 116 -13.81 -26.58 2.18
C LEU A 116 -13.78 -26.67 3.71
N LEU A 117 -13.80 -25.53 4.41
CA LEU A 117 -13.49 -25.46 5.85
C LEU A 117 -14.64 -24.95 6.74
N GLY A 118 -15.73 -24.45 6.16
CA GLY A 118 -16.81 -23.76 6.89
C GLY A 118 -17.57 -24.63 7.90
N LYS A 119 -17.49 -25.96 7.76
CA LYS A 119 -18.03 -26.90 8.75
C LYS A 119 -17.13 -27.10 9.96
N HIS A 120 -15.84 -26.75 9.85
CA HIS A 120 -14.82 -27.01 10.85
C HIS A 120 -14.40 -25.75 11.63
N ILE A 121 -14.60 -24.57 11.04
CA ILE A 121 -14.21 -23.29 11.63
C ILE A 121 -15.46 -22.45 11.89
N PRO A 122 -15.81 -22.18 13.16
CA PRO A 122 -16.89 -21.26 13.50
C PRO A 122 -16.67 -19.87 12.90
N HIS A 123 -17.75 -19.20 12.50
CA HIS A 123 -17.73 -17.85 11.93
C HIS A 123 -16.89 -17.68 10.65
N LEU A 124 -16.59 -18.77 9.95
CA LEU A 124 -15.74 -18.70 8.76
C LEU A 124 -16.39 -17.89 7.62
N ALA A 125 -17.72 -17.82 7.55
CA ALA A 125 -18.40 -17.00 6.54
C ALA A 125 -18.11 -15.51 6.75
N GLU A 126 -18.17 -15.06 8.00
CA GLU A 126 -17.89 -13.69 8.42
C GLU A 126 -16.41 -13.36 8.25
N ILE A 127 -15.51 -14.28 8.60
CA ILE A 127 -14.07 -14.15 8.35
C ILE A 127 -13.79 -14.06 6.84
N ALA A 128 -14.42 -14.91 6.02
CA ALA A 128 -14.26 -14.90 4.57
C ALA A 128 -14.75 -13.57 3.96
N GLY A 129 -15.88 -13.04 4.44
CA GLY A 129 -16.38 -11.73 4.05
C GLY A 129 -15.42 -10.59 4.43
N MET A 130 -14.92 -10.61 5.67
CA MET A 130 -13.96 -9.64 6.19
C MET A 130 -12.66 -9.63 5.39
N MET A 131 -12.10 -10.81 5.09
CA MET A 131 -10.89 -10.96 4.28
C MET A 131 -11.14 -10.54 2.82
N THR A 132 -12.27 -10.90 2.24
CA THR A 132 -12.65 -10.43 0.89
C THR A 132 -12.70 -8.90 0.83
N GLY A 133 -13.30 -8.27 1.84
CA GLY A 133 -13.32 -6.81 1.99
C GLY A 133 -11.90 -6.22 2.05
N SER A 134 -11.03 -6.82 2.86
CA SER A 134 -9.62 -6.41 3.01
C SER A 134 -8.83 -6.48 1.70
N TYR A 135 -8.90 -7.61 0.99
CA TYR A 135 -8.08 -7.82 -0.20
C TYR A 135 -8.60 -7.09 -1.44
N ILE A 136 -9.86 -6.65 -1.44
CA ILE A 136 -10.42 -5.82 -2.52
C ILE A 136 -10.27 -4.32 -2.22
N GLY A 137 -10.44 -3.89 -0.96
CA GLY A 137 -10.49 -2.45 -0.61
C GLY A 137 -9.78 -2.05 0.69
N GLY A 138 -8.88 -2.89 1.21
CA GLY A 138 -7.95 -2.58 2.29
C GLY A 138 -8.52 -2.65 3.71
N GLY A 139 -7.71 -2.22 4.68
CA GLY A 139 -8.02 -2.31 6.11
C GLY A 139 -9.30 -1.56 6.52
N VAL A 140 -9.67 -0.49 5.81
CA VAL A 140 -10.95 0.21 6.05
C VAL A 140 -12.15 -0.68 5.74
N ASN A 141 -12.09 -1.48 4.67
CA ASN A 141 -13.14 -2.45 4.34
C ASN A 141 -13.10 -3.64 5.29
N PHE A 142 -11.92 -4.08 5.73
CA PHE A 142 -11.79 -5.12 6.76
C PHE A 142 -12.55 -4.72 8.04
N VAL A 143 -12.31 -3.50 8.55
CA VAL A 143 -12.96 -2.99 9.77
C VAL A 143 -14.47 -2.75 9.56
N ALA A 144 -14.86 -2.23 8.39
CA ALA A 144 -16.27 -2.01 8.08
C ALA A 144 -17.05 -3.33 8.05
N VAL A 145 -16.50 -4.36 7.39
CA VAL A 145 -17.13 -5.67 7.27
C VAL A 145 -17.14 -6.42 8.61
N SER A 146 -16.05 -6.36 9.39
CA SER A 146 -15.99 -6.98 10.72
C SER A 146 -17.05 -6.39 11.67
N SER A 147 -17.24 -5.08 11.61
CA SER A 147 -18.26 -4.37 12.38
C SER A 147 -19.67 -4.72 11.92
N ALA A 148 -19.91 -4.78 10.60
CA ALA A 148 -21.21 -5.10 10.03
C ALA A 148 -21.69 -6.52 10.40
N PHE A 149 -20.76 -7.48 10.46
CA PHE A 149 -21.07 -8.86 10.88
C PHE A 149 -20.93 -9.10 12.40
N SER A 150 -20.63 -8.06 13.19
CA SER A 150 -20.39 -8.17 14.64
C SER A 150 -19.40 -9.29 14.99
N VAL A 151 -18.32 -9.43 14.21
CA VAL A 151 -17.34 -10.52 14.40
C VAL A 151 -16.67 -10.39 15.77
N PRO A 152 -16.58 -11.47 16.57
CA PRO A 152 -15.89 -11.44 17.86
C PRO A 152 -14.47 -10.87 17.76
N GLY A 153 -14.12 -9.93 18.65
CA GLY A 153 -12.82 -9.23 18.60
C GLY A 153 -11.60 -10.16 18.70
N GLU A 154 -11.73 -11.29 19.38
CA GLU A 154 -10.69 -12.33 19.43
C GLU A 154 -10.46 -12.97 18.05
N LEU A 155 -11.53 -13.26 17.30
CA LEU A 155 -11.43 -13.77 15.94
C LEU A 155 -10.89 -12.73 14.97
N VAL A 156 -11.27 -11.46 15.13
CA VAL A 156 -10.69 -10.35 14.36
C VAL A 156 -9.18 -10.29 14.59
N SER A 157 -8.76 -10.31 15.86
CA SER A 157 -7.34 -10.26 16.25
C SER A 157 -6.55 -11.46 15.72
N ALA A 158 -7.08 -12.68 15.88
CA ALA A 158 -6.48 -13.90 15.36
C ALA A 158 -6.38 -13.86 13.82
N THR A 159 -7.40 -13.33 13.15
CA THR A 159 -7.39 -13.18 11.69
C THR A 159 -6.34 -12.18 11.24
N VAL A 160 -6.18 -11.04 11.92
CA VAL A 160 -5.12 -10.05 11.59
C VAL A 160 -3.73 -10.68 11.71
N VAL A 161 -3.49 -11.50 12.75
CA VAL A 161 -2.21 -12.20 12.89
C VAL A 161 -1.99 -13.19 11.75
N ALA A 162 -3.01 -13.99 11.42
CA ALA A 162 -2.95 -14.92 10.29
C ALA A 162 -2.75 -14.21 8.94
N ASP A 163 -3.43 -13.08 8.74
CA ASP A 163 -3.35 -12.25 7.54
C ASP A 163 -1.95 -11.68 7.34
N ASN A 164 -1.33 -11.13 8.39
CA ASN A 164 0.03 -10.61 8.32
C ASN A 164 1.05 -11.69 7.91
N LEU A 165 0.87 -12.93 8.38
CA LEU A 165 1.70 -14.06 7.96
C LEU A 165 1.44 -14.45 6.51
N LEU A 166 0.17 -14.54 6.11
CA LEU A 166 -0.22 -14.88 4.74
C LEU A 166 0.25 -13.81 3.74
N MET A 167 0.19 -12.54 4.11
CA MET A 167 0.63 -11.40 3.30
C MET A 167 2.11 -11.54 2.93
N ALA A 168 2.94 -12.02 3.85
CA ALA A 168 4.35 -12.34 3.58
C ALA A 168 4.51 -13.35 2.44
N LEU A 169 3.78 -14.46 2.54
CA LEU A 169 3.82 -15.56 1.58
C LEU A 169 3.22 -15.12 0.23
N TYR A 170 2.14 -14.34 0.28
CA TYR A 170 1.49 -13.77 -0.89
C TYR A 170 2.44 -12.85 -1.66
N PHE A 171 3.12 -11.91 -0.99
CA PHE A 171 4.12 -11.08 -1.64
C PHE A 171 5.26 -11.91 -2.21
N LEU A 172 5.79 -12.87 -1.45
CA LEU A 172 6.84 -13.76 -1.93
C LEU A 172 6.42 -14.47 -3.23
N ALA A 173 5.19 -14.98 -3.29
CA ALA A 173 4.65 -15.59 -4.50
C ALA A 173 4.58 -14.59 -5.66
N LEU A 174 4.01 -13.40 -5.45
CA LEU A 174 3.88 -12.37 -6.48
C LEU A 174 5.23 -11.93 -7.06
N ILE A 175 6.25 -11.78 -6.21
CA ILE A 175 7.60 -11.39 -6.62
C ILE A 175 8.28 -12.52 -7.39
N THR A 176 8.02 -13.76 -7.00
CA THR A 176 8.62 -14.93 -7.65
C THR A 176 8.06 -15.14 -9.06
N ILE A 177 6.77 -14.83 -9.30
CA ILE A 177 6.12 -15.01 -10.61
C ILE A 177 6.95 -14.46 -11.79
N PRO A 178 7.36 -13.17 -11.85
CA PRO A 178 8.15 -12.63 -12.97
C PRO A 178 9.58 -13.16 -13.04
N THR A 179 10.07 -13.88 -12.02
CA THR A 179 11.41 -14.51 -12.02
C THR A 179 11.39 -15.95 -12.54
N VAL A 180 10.23 -16.61 -12.54
CA VAL A 180 10.07 -17.99 -12.98
C VAL A 180 10.11 -18.06 -14.51
N ASN A 181 10.96 -18.93 -15.04
CA ASN A 181 11.19 -19.11 -16.48
C ASN A 181 9.91 -19.34 -17.29
N PHE A 182 8.92 -20.04 -16.71
CA PHE A 182 7.62 -20.24 -17.34
C PHE A 182 6.94 -18.89 -17.64
N PHE A 183 6.81 -18.00 -16.66
CA PHE A 183 6.15 -16.72 -16.85
C PHE A 183 6.99 -15.76 -17.71
N ARG A 184 8.32 -15.78 -17.56
CA ARG A 184 9.23 -15.00 -18.43
C ARG A 184 9.08 -15.35 -19.91
N LYS A 185 8.84 -16.61 -20.24
CA LYS A 185 8.68 -17.07 -21.63
C LYS A 185 7.30 -16.78 -22.21
N HIS A 186 6.23 -16.89 -21.40
CA HIS A 186 4.85 -16.85 -21.90
C HIS A 186 4.17 -15.48 -21.78
N PHE A 187 4.70 -14.56 -20.97
CA PHE A 187 4.12 -13.23 -20.77
C PHE A 187 5.14 -12.13 -21.09
N LYS A 188 4.66 -10.96 -21.51
CA LYS A 188 5.52 -9.79 -21.76
C LYS A 188 5.88 -9.11 -20.43
N HIS A 189 7.14 -8.74 -20.25
CA HIS A 189 7.65 -8.10 -19.02
C HIS A 189 8.28 -6.73 -19.30
N PRO A 190 7.55 -5.78 -19.92
CA PRO A 190 8.13 -4.56 -20.48
C PRO A 190 8.89 -3.69 -19.46
N TYR A 191 8.51 -3.72 -18.18
CA TYR A 191 9.20 -2.99 -17.13
C TYR A 191 10.49 -3.67 -16.68
N VAL A 192 10.47 -5.01 -16.58
CA VAL A 192 11.65 -5.79 -16.20
C VAL A 192 12.67 -5.78 -17.33
N ASP A 193 12.19 -5.97 -18.57
CA ASP A 193 13.01 -5.89 -19.78
C ASP A 193 13.64 -4.50 -19.93
N LYS A 194 12.90 -3.42 -19.59
CA LYS A 194 13.43 -2.06 -19.61
C LYS A 194 14.54 -1.87 -18.58
N VAL A 195 14.37 -2.35 -17.34
CA VAL A 195 15.40 -2.26 -16.30
C VAL A 195 16.63 -3.08 -16.69
N GLU A 196 16.46 -4.29 -17.24
CA GLU A 196 17.56 -5.13 -17.72
C GLU A 196 18.29 -4.50 -18.92
N SER A 197 17.57 -3.81 -19.81
CA SER A 197 18.15 -3.12 -20.97
C SER A 197 19.02 -1.90 -20.61
N LEU A 198 18.83 -1.31 -19.43
CA LEU A 198 19.66 -0.19 -18.95
C LEU A 198 21.08 -0.64 -18.56
N GLY A 199 21.35 -1.94 -18.49
CA GLY A 199 22.62 -2.49 -18.07
C GLY A 199 22.89 -2.29 -16.58
N LYS A 200 24.09 -2.66 -16.14
CA LYS A 200 24.61 -2.34 -14.80
C LYS A 200 25.50 -1.10 -14.91
N THR A 201 25.47 -0.22 -13.92
CA THR A 201 26.48 0.84 -13.76
C THR A 201 27.79 0.24 -13.24
N GLU A 202 28.94 0.89 -13.46
CA GLU A 202 30.26 0.40 -13.04
C GLU A 202 30.32 0.00 -11.55
N ASP A 203 29.55 0.68 -10.68
CA ASP A 203 29.50 0.44 -9.23
C ASP A 203 28.10 0.06 -8.68
N GLY A 204 27.13 -0.32 -9.53
CA GLY A 204 25.74 -0.51 -9.06
C GLY A 204 24.85 -1.38 -9.93
N THR A 205 23.70 -1.78 -9.37
CA THR A 205 22.73 -2.66 -10.03
C THR A 205 21.93 -1.92 -11.11
N SER A 206 21.14 -2.65 -11.91
CA SER A 206 20.19 -2.03 -12.84
C SER A 206 19.15 -1.13 -12.15
N ALA A 207 18.87 -1.36 -10.87
CA ALA A 207 18.06 -0.46 -10.05
C ALA A 207 18.79 0.86 -9.80
N ALA A 208 20.10 0.85 -9.54
CA ALA A 208 20.90 2.08 -9.43
C ALA A 208 20.93 2.88 -10.74
N ALA A 209 21.01 2.19 -11.88
CA ALA A 209 20.92 2.82 -13.20
C ALA A 209 19.55 3.48 -13.46
N TYR A 210 18.47 2.90 -12.94
CA TYR A 210 17.12 3.46 -13.02
C TYR A 210 16.93 4.67 -12.08
N TRP A 211 17.44 4.58 -10.84
CA TRP A 211 17.36 5.61 -9.81
C TRP A 211 18.50 6.63 -9.87
N LYS A 212 18.95 6.99 -11.08
CA LYS A 212 20.01 8.01 -11.25
C LYS A 212 19.62 9.30 -10.52
N GLY A 213 20.56 9.84 -9.77
CA GLY A 213 20.41 11.12 -9.10
C GLY A 213 19.96 12.19 -10.09
N LYS A 214 18.86 12.86 -9.78
CA LYS A 214 18.43 14.08 -10.47
C LYS A 214 18.95 15.26 -9.69
N GLU A 215 19.30 16.33 -10.37
CA GLU A 215 19.54 17.61 -9.71
C GLU A 215 18.22 18.08 -9.11
N ILE A 216 18.14 18.09 -7.77
CA ILE A 216 16.97 18.49 -7.01
C ILE A 216 17.41 19.69 -6.17
N SER A 217 16.74 20.83 -6.34
CA SER A 217 16.99 22.00 -5.50
C SER A 217 16.26 21.88 -4.17
N LEU A 218 16.75 22.57 -3.14
CA LEU A 218 16.05 22.68 -1.84
C LEU A 218 14.61 23.22 -2.03
N LYS A 219 14.43 24.12 -3.00
CA LYS A 219 13.12 24.67 -3.36
C LYS A 219 12.18 23.56 -3.82
N ASP A 220 12.62 22.64 -4.67
CA ASP A 220 11.77 21.56 -5.18
C ASP A 220 11.27 20.64 -4.06
N ILE A 221 12.15 20.32 -3.10
CA ILE A 221 11.80 19.53 -1.92
C ILE A 221 10.78 20.27 -1.07
N ALA A 222 11.04 21.56 -0.78
CA ALA A 222 10.15 22.39 0.04
C ALA A 222 8.75 22.51 -0.59
N PHE A 223 8.67 22.75 -1.90
CA PHE A 223 7.39 22.83 -2.60
C PHE A 223 6.68 21.47 -2.66
N ALA A 224 7.39 20.38 -2.92
CA ALA A 224 6.79 19.05 -2.94
C ALA A 224 6.16 18.67 -1.59
N VAL A 225 6.90 18.89 -0.50
CA VAL A 225 6.41 18.63 0.87
C VAL A 225 5.25 19.56 1.20
N ALA A 226 5.37 20.88 0.95
CA ALA A 226 4.32 21.84 1.24
C ALA A 226 3.02 21.53 0.47
N THR A 227 3.12 21.23 -0.82
CA THR A 227 1.97 20.81 -1.64
C THR A 227 1.33 19.54 -1.09
N GLY A 228 2.15 18.55 -0.68
CA GLY A 228 1.64 17.34 -0.02
C GLY A 228 0.80 17.65 1.21
N PHE A 229 1.30 18.50 2.12
CA PHE A 229 0.57 18.91 3.32
C PHE A 229 -0.72 19.68 3.00
N ILE A 230 -0.67 20.64 2.08
CA ILE A 230 -1.83 21.43 1.69
C ILE A 230 -2.92 20.51 1.10
N VAL A 231 -2.55 19.61 0.19
CA VAL A 231 -3.49 18.67 -0.41
C VAL A 231 -4.13 17.78 0.65
N VAL A 232 -3.33 17.19 1.57
CA VAL A 232 -3.87 16.33 2.63
C VAL A 232 -4.79 17.11 3.56
N ALA A 233 -4.41 18.33 3.97
CA ALA A 233 -5.22 19.15 4.87
C ALA A 233 -6.58 19.51 4.24
N VAL A 234 -6.57 20.01 3.01
CA VAL A 234 -7.79 20.34 2.25
C VAL A 234 -8.64 19.09 2.04
N SER A 235 -8.01 17.97 1.68
CA SER A 235 -8.72 16.71 1.46
C SER A 235 -9.39 16.17 2.72
N LYS A 236 -8.71 16.21 3.87
CA LYS A 236 -9.28 15.80 5.16
C LYS A 236 -10.44 16.71 5.58
N ALA A 237 -10.34 18.02 5.34
CA ALA A 237 -11.43 18.94 5.61
C ALA A 237 -12.68 18.64 4.74
N ILE A 238 -12.48 18.40 3.44
CA ILE A 238 -13.56 18.02 2.52
C ILE A 238 -14.14 16.65 2.90
N ALA A 239 -13.30 15.68 3.24
CA ALA A 239 -13.71 14.35 3.69
C ALA A 239 -14.61 14.42 4.91
N GLY A 240 -14.19 15.18 5.93
CA GLY A 240 -14.98 15.40 7.15
C GLY A 240 -16.30 16.11 6.87
N PHE A 241 -16.30 17.12 5.99
CA PHE A 241 -17.53 17.82 5.58
C PHE A 241 -18.50 16.90 4.83
N LEU A 242 -18.03 16.11 3.86
CA LEU A 242 -18.88 15.16 3.14
C LEU A 242 -19.42 14.07 4.08
N GLY A 243 -18.59 13.61 5.02
CA GLY A 243 -18.99 12.63 6.03
C GLY A 243 -20.09 13.14 6.97
N SER A 244 -20.12 14.44 7.29
CA SER A 244 -21.17 15.02 8.14
C SER A 244 -22.44 15.40 7.38
N VAL A 245 -22.32 15.74 6.09
CA VAL A 245 -23.45 16.19 5.26
C VAL A 245 -24.23 15.02 4.67
N ILE A 246 -23.56 13.95 4.24
CA ILE A 246 -24.23 12.82 3.57
C ILE A 246 -24.93 11.96 4.63
N PRO A 247 -26.28 11.85 4.62
CA PRO A 247 -27.00 11.05 5.61
C PRO A 247 -26.63 9.56 5.54
N THR A 248 -26.70 8.85 6.67
CA THR A 248 -26.47 7.39 6.75
C THR A 248 -27.76 6.58 6.95
N GLY A 249 -28.92 7.21 6.74
CA GLY A 249 -30.23 6.65 7.09
C GLY A 249 -30.70 5.45 6.25
N ASN A 250 -30.05 5.16 5.13
CA ASN A 250 -30.29 3.94 4.35
C ASN A 250 -28.97 3.37 3.82
N PHE A 251 -28.98 2.10 3.39
CA PHE A 251 -27.79 1.40 2.92
C PHE A 251 -27.07 2.13 1.79
N ALA A 252 -27.80 2.61 0.77
CA ALA A 252 -27.22 3.30 -0.37
C ALA A 252 -26.51 4.60 0.03
N MET A 253 -27.14 5.39 0.90
CA MET A 253 -26.59 6.66 1.40
C MET A 253 -25.43 6.42 2.36
N SER A 254 -25.46 5.35 3.15
CA SER A 254 -24.31 4.90 3.95
C SER A 254 -23.12 4.53 3.05
N MET A 255 -23.35 3.78 1.96
CA MET A 255 -22.29 3.47 0.99
C MET A 255 -21.73 4.73 0.32
N LEU A 256 -22.60 5.67 -0.08
CA LEU A 256 -22.16 6.95 -0.66
C LEU A 256 -21.37 7.78 0.33
N ASN A 257 -21.78 7.83 1.60
CA ASN A 257 -21.05 8.51 2.66
C ASN A 257 -19.65 7.90 2.81
N ILE A 258 -19.54 6.57 2.97
CA ILE A 258 -18.25 5.88 3.13
C ILE A 258 -17.32 6.14 1.94
N LEU A 259 -17.87 6.10 0.71
CA LEU A 259 -17.08 6.31 -0.49
C LEU A 259 -16.60 7.76 -0.61
N LEU A 260 -17.53 8.73 -0.51
CA LEU A 260 -17.24 10.14 -0.77
C LEU A 260 -16.54 10.84 0.40
N SER A 261 -16.68 10.33 1.63
CA SER A 261 -15.92 10.82 2.80
C SER A 261 -14.55 10.13 2.94
N ASN A 262 -14.19 9.21 2.04
CA ASN A 262 -12.91 8.54 2.12
C ASN A 262 -11.76 9.52 1.83
N GLN A 263 -10.93 9.77 2.84
CA GLN A 263 -9.80 10.70 2.74
C GLN A 263 -8.84 10.36 1.59
N TYR A 264 -8.58 9.08 1.32
CA TYR A 264 -7.62 8.67 0.29
C TYR A 264 -8.17 8.89 -1.12
N LEU A 265 -9.47 8.67 -1.30
CA LEU A 265 -10.16 8.98 -2.56
C LEU A 265 -10.08 10.48 -2.85
N ILE A 266 -10.34 11.32 -1.85
CA ILE A 266 -10.31 12.78 -2.00
C ILE A 266 -8.89 13.27 -2.24
N ILE A 267 -7.90 12.80 -1.48
CA ILE A 267 -6.47 13.13 -1.69
C ILE A 267 -6.07 12.83 -3.13
N THR A 268 -6.40 11.64 -3.61
CA THR A 268 -6.09 11.22 -4.99
C THR A 268 -6.78 12.13 -6.01
N THR A 269 -8.07 12.40 -5.81
CA THR A 269 -8.88 13.23 -6.72
C THR A 269 -8.34 14.65 -6.80
N ILE A 270 -8.08 15.30 -5.65
CA ILE A 270 -7.56 16.67 -5.60
C ILE A 270 -6.17 16.73 -6.23
N THR A 271 -5.29 15.76 -5.94
CA THR A 271 -3.97 15.73 -6.56
C THR A 271 -4.04 15.62 -8.07
N MET A 272 -4.89 14.74 -8.59
CA MET A 272 -5.07 14.55 -10.04
C MET A 272 -5.65 15.79 -10.71
N LEU A 273 -6.58 16.49 -10.05
CA LEU A 273 -7.10 17.77 -10.54
C LEU A 273 -6.00 18.83 -10.61
N LEU A 274 -5.20 19.00 -9.55
CA LEU A 274 -4.09 19.95 -9.52
C LEU A 274 -3.08 19.68 -10.63
N LEU A 275 -2.73 18.41 -10.85
CA LEU A 275 -1.84 18.02 -11.94
C LEU A 275 -2.44 18.32 -13.31
N HIS A 276 -3.74 18.12 -13.48
CA HIS A 276 -4.42 18.40 -14.75
C HIS A 276 -4.36 19.90 -15.08
N PHE A 277 -4.65 20.76 -14.10
CA PHE A 277 -4.55 22.22 -14.27
C PHE A 277 -3.10 22.67 -14.51
N SER A 278 -2.12 22.07 -13.83
CA SER A 278 -0.70 22.37 -14.06
C SER A 278 -0.26 22.02 -15.48
N LEU A 279 -0.73 20.91 -16.05
CA LEU A 279 -0.38 20.52 -17.43
C LEU A 279 -0.98 21.48 -18.46
N ILE A 280 -2.24 21.88 -18.27
CA ILE A 280 -2.90 22.88 -19.13
C ILE A 280 -2.16 24.21 -19.08
N SER A 281 -1.73 24.67 -17.90
CA SER A 281 -0.98 25.93 -17.76
C SER A 281 0.42 25.88 -18.39
N SER A 282 0.98 24.70 -18.67
CA SER A 282 2.27 24.54 -19.35
C SER A 282 2.18 24.38 -20.86
N GLU A 283 0.96 24.19 -21.40
CA GLU A 283 0.67 24.08 -22.83
C GLU A 283 0.15 25.41 -23.43
N ILE A 284 0.02 26.47 -22.61
CA ILE A 284 -0.32 27.86 -23.00
C ILE A 284 0.92 28.74 -22.83
#